data_AF-A0A0Q6YPX5-F1
#
_entry.id   AF-A0A0Q6YPX5-F1
#
_cell.length_a   1.000
_cell.length_b   1.000
_cell.length_c   1.000
_cell.angle_alpha   90.00
_cell.angle_beta   90.00
_cell.angle_gamma   90.00
#
_symmetry.space_group_name_H-M   'P 1'
#
loop_
_entity.id
_entity.type
_entity.pdbx_description
1 polymer ?
#
loop_
_entity_poly.entity_id
_entity_poly.type
_entity_poly.pdbx_seq_one_letter_code
_entity_poly.pdbx_strand_id
1 'polypeptide(L)'
;MLGVVVVDDSTFRWPGATLLLVVSASITLIASIQVGADARRFLYNRQTLEAWYTEDELKRGPRALAEREKHFIQWKVRNQRAVIAFNAGTMLLIFAITSVLVPSGGDQAVWRWIATGLALLGALGEAWWMYHLFFREFRKRPDKQKSLDGGTK
;
A
#
# COMPACT_ATOMS: atom_id res chain seq x y z
N MET A 1 -8.33 -18.53 8.75
CA MET A 1 -7.55 -19.17 7.67
C MET A 1 -6.41 -20.01 8.24
N LEU A 2 -5.39 -19.43 8.89
CA LEU A 2 -4.22 -20.17 9.41
C LEU A 2 -4.59 -21.43 10.22
N GLY A 3 -5.49 -21.31 11.20
CA GLY A 3 -5.89 -22.46 12.05
C GLY A 3 -6.52 -23.63 11.27
N VAL A 4 -7.28 -23.35 10.21
CA VAL A 4 -7.91 -24.42 9.39
C VAL A 4 -6.87 -25.14 8.54
N VAL A 5 -5.91 -24.39 7.96
CA VAL A 5 -4.84 -24.96 7.14
C VAL A 5 -3.89 -25.83 7.96
N VAL A 6 -3.66 -25.49 9.23
CA VAL A 6 -2.82 -26.29 10.15
C VAL A 6 -3.52 -27.56 10.61
N VAL A 7 -4.83 -27.49 10.88
CA VAL A 7 -5.60 -28.62 11.42
C VAL A 7 -5.95 -29.66 10.34
N ASP A 8 -6.13 -29.21 9.09
CA ASP A 8 -6.58 -30.05 7.98
C ASP A 8 -5.59 -30.04 6.80
N ASP A 9 -4.31 -30.22 7.11
CA ASP A 9 -3.21 -30.12 6.14
C ASP A 9 -3.37 -31.08 4.94
N SER A 10 -3.88 -32.29 5.20
CA SER A 10 -4.11 -33.35 4.22
C SER A 10 -5.14 -32.99 3.14
N THR A 11 -6.03 -32.03 3.42
CA THR A 11 -7.05 -31.55 2.48
C THR A 11 -6.52 -30.48 1.52
N PHE A 12 -5.39 -29.84 1.84
CA PHE A 12 -4.79 -28.81 1.00
C PHE A 12 -3.71 -29.37 0.08
N ARG A 13 -3.65 -28.87 -1.15
CA ARG A 13 -2.59 -29.24 -2.09
C ARG A 13 -1.21 -28.75 -1.62
N TRP A 14 -1.13 -27.53 -1.08
CA TRP A 14 0.13 -26.88 -0.68
C TRP A 14 0.03 -26.16 0.68
N PRO A 15 -0.25 -26.87 1.79
CA PRO A 15 -0.49 -26.25 3.10
C PRO A 15 0.68 -25.38 3.58
N GLY A 16 1.92 -25.85 3.43
CA GLY A 16 3.12 -25.08 3.84
C GLY A 16 3.29 -23.76 3.08
N ALA A 17 3.11 -23.78 1.74
CA ALA A 17 3.21 -22.57 0.92
C ALA A 17 2.10 -21.57 1.27
N THR A 18 0.87 -22.05 1.48
CA THR A 18 -0.25 -21.24 1.95
C THR A 18 0.08 -20.51 3.25
N LEU A 19 0.59 -21.23 4.26
CA LEU A 19 0.93 -20.63 5.55
C LEU A 19 1.98 -19.54 5.40
N LEU A 20 3.04 -19.80 4.62
CA LEU A 20 4.09 -18.82 4.34
C LEU A 20 3.52 -17.56 3.67
N LEU A 21 2.64 -17.71 2.67
CA LEU A 21 2.01 -16.60 1.97
C LEU A 21 1.10 -15.78 2.90
N VAL A 22 0.26 -16.43 3.72
CA VAL A 22 -0.63 -15.72 4.66
C VAL A 22 0.17 -14.93 5.69
N VAL A 23 1.21 -15.54 6.27
CA VAL A 23 2.06 -14.86 7.27
C VAL A 23 2.81 -13.68 6.63
N SER A 24 3.40 -13.89 5.45
CA SER A 24 4.11 -12.85 4.72
C SER A 24 3.19 -11.70 4.32
N ALA A 25 1.98 -12.00 3.83
CA ALA A 25 0.96 -11.01 3.53
C ALA A 25 0.61 -10.18 4.77
N SER A 26 0.36 -10.86 5.90
CA SER A 26 -0.02 -10.21 7.16
C SER A 26 1.07 -9.26 7.66
N ILE A 27 2.33 -9.71 7.69
CA ILE A 27 3.47 -8.87 8.10
C ILE A 27 3.62 -7.66 7.18
N THR A 28 3.50 -7.87 5.87
CA THR A 28 3.67 -6.79 4.88
C THR A 28 2.55 -5.76 4.99
N LEU A 29 1.30 -6.19 5.20
CA LEU A 29 0.17 -5.30 5.44
C LEU A 29 0.32 -4.52 6.76
N ILE A 30 0.77 -5.16 7.84
CA ILE A 30 1.07 -4.47 9.10
C ILE A 30 2.16 -3.41 8.89
N ALA A 31 3.25 -3.77 8.19
CA ALA A 31 4.31 -2.83 7.87
C ALA A 31 3.80 -1.63 7.04
N SER A 32 2.88 -1.86 6.11
CA SER A 32 2.25 -0.79 5.32
C SER A 32 1.50 0.23 6.20
N ILE A 33 0.78 -0.25 7.22
CA ILE A 33 0.04 0.58 8.17
C ILE A 33 1.02 1.37 9.04
N GLN A 34 2.07 0.71 9.56
CA GLN A 34 3.07 1.36 10.41
C GLN A 34 3.83 2.47 9.66
N VAL A 35 4.28 2.20 8.43
CA VAL A 35 4.96 3.20 7.59
C VAL A 35 4.01 4.33 7.19
N GLY A 36 2.75 4.02 6.89
CA GLY A 36 1.73 5.02 6.59
C GLY A 36 1.42 5.92 7.79
N ALA A 37 1.34 5.36 9.00
CA ALA A 37 1.15 6.11 10.23
C ALA A 37 2.35 7.01 10.55
N ASP A 38 3.58 6.52 10.36
CA ASP A 38 4.79 7.34 10.50
C ASP A 38 4.84 8.45 9.46
N ALA A 39 4.46 8.17 8.21
CA ALA A 39 4.40 9.18 7.15
C ALA A 39 3.46 10.34 7.51
N ARG A 40 2.29 10.07 8.11
CA ARG A 40 1.31 11.11 8.47
C ARG A 40 1.88 12.19 9.39
N ARG A 41 2.90 11.89 10.20
CA ARG A 41 3.58 12.87 11.06
C ARG A 41 4.22 14.01 10.29
N PHE A 42 4.52 13.81 9.00
CA PHE A 42 5.16 14.80 8.13
C PHE A 42 4.16 15.61 7.31
N LEU A 43 2.86 15.31 7.41
CA LEU A 43 1.80 16.00 6.67
C LEU A 43 1.16 17.07 7.57
N TYR A 44 1.77 18.24 7.63
CA TYR A 44 1.19 19.40 8.33
C TYR A 44 0.23 20.15 7.40
N ASN A 45 -1.00 20.42 7.87
CA ASN A 45 -1.95 21.27 7.17
C ASN A 45 -1.56 22.75 7.37
N ARG A 46 -1.98 23.64 6.47
CA ARG A 46 -1.82 25.10 6.58
C ARG A 46 -2.31 25.64 7.93
N GLN A 47 -3.44 25.11 8.41
CA GLN A 47 -3.99 25.43 9.74
C GLN A 47 -3.05 25.07 10.90
N THR A 48 -2.27 23.99 10.77
CA THR A 48 -1.28 23.58 11.78
C THR A 48 -0.09 24.55 11.82
N LEU A 49 0.28 25.09 10.67
CA LEU A 49 1.34 26.12 10.57
C LEU A 49 0.86 27.47 11.10
N GLU A 50 -0.36 27.89 10.74
CA GLU A 50 -0.97 29.13 11.25
C GLU A 50 -1.20 29.09 12.77
N ALA A 51 -1.28 27.89 13.37
CA ALA A 51 -1.35 27.70 14.81
C ALA A 51 0.02 27.76 15.52
N TRP A 52 1.12 27.51 14.80
CA TRP A 52 2.48 27.42 15.38
C TRP A 52 3.34 28.65 15.10
N TYR A 53 3.01 29.41 14.06
CA TYR A 53 3.77 30.58 13.61
C TYR A 53 2.85 31.77 13.39
N THR A 54 3.35 32.95 13.74
CA THR A 54 2.68 34.22 13.49
C THR A 54 2.74 34.57 11.99
N GLU A 55 1.78 35.30 11.44
CA GLU A 55 1.77 35.69 10.00
C GLU A 55 3.10 36.34 9.54
N ASP A 56 3.72 37.14 10.42
CA ASP A 56 5.00 37.79 10.14
C ASP A 56 6.17 36.80 10.06
N GLU A 57 6.14 35.67 10.79
CA GLU A 57 7.17 34.63 10.76
C GLU A 57 7.04 33.77 9.49
N LEU A 58 5.79 33.48 9.08
CA LEU A 58 5.48 32.85 7.80
C LEU A 58 5.93 33.71 6.61
N LYS A 59 5.75 35.04 6.68
CA LYS A 59 6.16 35.98 5.62
C LYS A 59 7.67 36.26 5.59
N ARG A 60 8.38 36.15 6.73
CA ARG A 60 9.81 36.52 6.84
C ARG A 60 10.80 35.38 6.55
N GLY A 61 10.38 34.12 6.51
CA GLY A 61 11.30 32.98 6.56
C GLY A 61 11.38 32.11 5.29
N PRO A 62 12.33 32.36 4.36
CA PRO A 62 12.70 31.38 3.32
C PRO A 62 13.06 30.00 3.90
N ARG A 63 13.53 29.98 5.16
CA ARG A 63 13.87 28.75 5.91
C ARG A 63 12.65 27.91 6.28
N ALA A 64 11.53 28.52 6.67
CA ALA A 64 10.31 27.80 7.04
C ALA A 64 9.66 27.13 5.82
N LEU A 65 9.69 27.80 4.65
CA LEU A 65 9.28 27.22 3.37
C LEU A 65 10.21 26.07 2.94
N ALA A 66 11.53 26.23 3.10
CA ALA A 66 12.49 25.18 2.78
C ALA A 66 12.37 23.94 3.69
N GLU A 67 12.08 24.12 4.98
CA GLU A 67 11.80 23.01 5.89
C GLU A 67 10.50 22.29 5.54
N ARG A 68 9.46 23.03 5.14
CA ARG A 68 8.20 22.45 4.66
C ARG A 68 8.41 21.55 3.44
N GLU A 69 9.21 22.00 2.48
CA GLU A 69 9.53 21.21 1.30
C GLU A 69 10.27 19.91 1.68
N LYS A 70 11.22 19.98 2.61
CA LYS A 70 11.91 18.79 3.13
C LYS A 70 10.96 17.80 3.80
N HIS A 71 10.05 18.27 4.66
CA HIS A 71 9.06 17.42 5.32
C HIS A 71 8.07 16.81 4.33
N PHE A 72 7.64 17.56 3.32
CA PHE A 72 6.77 17.02 2.27
C PHE A 72 7.45 15.95 1.41
N ILE A 73 8.74 16.14 1.07
CA ILE A 73 9.54 15.12 0.38
C ILE A 73 9.66 13.86 1.25
N GLN A 74 9.93 14.02 2.55
CA GLN A 74 9.99 12.89 3.49
C GLN A 74 8.64 12.16 3.61
N TRP A 75 7.53 12.89 3.69
CA TRP A 75 6.19 12.32 3.64
C TRP A 75 6.01 11.51 2.35
N LYS A 76 6.33 12.08 1.19
CA LYS A 76 6.12 11.44 -0.12
C LYS A 76 6.88 10.12 -0.22
N VAL A 77 8.16 10.09 0.19
CA VAL A 77 8.97 8.87 0.17
C VAL A 77 8.42 7.80 1.12
N ARG A 78 8.07 8.17 2.35
CA ARG A 78 7.51 7.22 3.32
C ARG A 78 6.14 6.71 2.87
N ASN A 79 5.29 7.60 2.37
CA ASN A 79 3.97 7.24 1.85
C ASN A 79 4.08 6.32 0.62
N GLN A 80 5.03 6.56 -0.28
CA GLN A 80 5.34 5.64 -1.38
C GLN A 80 5.70 4.25 -0.88
N ARG A 81 6.58 4.15 0.12
CA ARG A 81 6.95 2.86 0.72
C ARG A 81 5.73 2.16 1.36
N ALA A 82 4.88 2.91 2.05
CA ALA A 82 3.63 2.38 2.61
C ALA A 82 2.71 1.81 1.52
N VAL A 83 2.54 2.53 0.41
CA VAL A 83 1.73 2.08 -0.74
C VAL A 83 2.33 0.85 -1.40
N ILE A 84 3.65 0.79 -1.60
CA ILE A 84 4.33 -0.40 -2.15
C ILE A 84 4.11 -1.61 -1.24
N ALA A 85 4.31 -1.45 0.08
CA ALA A 85 4.11 -2.51 1.05
C ALA A 85 2.64 -2.99 1.06
N PHE A 86 1.69 -2.07 1.07
CA PHE A 86 0.26 -2.41 1.03
C PHE A 86 -0.06 -3.28 -0.19
N ASN A 87 0.39 -2.83 -1.37
CA ASN A 87 0.17 -3.53 -2.63
C ASN A 87 0.85 -4.91 -2.68
N ALA A 88 2.09 -5.01 -2.20
CA ALA A 88 2.79 -6.29 -2.09
C ALA A 88 2.07 -7.25 -1.13
N GLY A 89 1.59 -6.76 0.02
CA GLY A 89 0.81 -7.52 0.98
C GLY A 89 -0.51 -8.03 0.40
N THR A 90 -1.23 -7.18 -0.33
CA THR A 90 -2.46 -7.56 -1.04
C THR A 90 -2.20 -8.65 -2.09
N MET A 91 -1.12 -8.54 -2.87
CA MET A 91 -0.74 -9.59 -3.84
C MET A 91 -0.45 -10.93 -3.17
N LEU A 92 0.35 -10.92 -2.10
CA LEU A 92 0.64 -12.12 -1.31
C LEU A 92 -0.64 -12.74 -0.74
N LEU A 93 -1.59 -11.92 -0.31
CA LEU A 93 -2.89 -12.39 0.18
C LEU A 93 -3.72 -13.06 -0.91
N ILE A 94 -3.76 -12.49 -2.13
CA ILE A 94 -4.48 -13.10 -3.26
C ILE A 94 -3.82 -14.44 -3.65
N PHE A 95 -2.49 -14.52 -3.65
CA PHE A 95 -1.80 -15.79 -3.88
C PHE A 95 -2.07 -16.81 -2.78
N ALA A 96 -2.13 -16.38 -1.51
CA ALA A 96 -2.52 -17.26 -0.41
C ALA A 96 -3.93 -17.84 -0.64
N ILE A 97 -4.90 -16.99 -0.97
CA ILE A 97 -6.29 -17.43 -1.27
C ILE A 97 -6.29 -18.41 -2.44
N THR A 98 -5.60 -18.08 -3.53
CA THR A 98 -5.46 -18.97 -4.70
C THR A 98 -4.88 -20.33 -4.28
N SER A 99 -3.81 -20.36 -3.48
CA SER A 99 -3.16 -21.60 -3.04
C SER A 99 -4.05 -22.50 -2.17
N VAL A 100 -4.94 -21.91 -1.37
CA VAL A 100 -5.98 -22.62 -0.60
C VAL A 100 -7.02 -23.24 -1.52
N LEU A 101 -7.45 -22.49 -2.54
CA LEU A 101 -8.54 -22.90 -3.41
C LEU A 101 -8.14 -24.03 -4.34
N VAL A 102 -6.88 -24.10 -4.76
CA VAL A 102 -6.36 -25.14 -5.64
C VAL A 102 -6.69 -26.55 -5.07
N PRO A 103 -7.56 -27.32 -5.73
CA PRO A 103 -8.03 -28.60 -5.18
C PRO A 103 -6.94 -29.67 -5.29
N SER A 104 -6.83 -30.54 -4.28
CA SER A 104 -6.07 -31.80 -4.32
C SER A 104 -6.90 -32.98 -4.86
N GLY A 105 -8.23 -32.84 -4.89
CA GLY A 105 -9.22 -33.83 -5.36
C GLY A 105 -10.61 -33.56 -4.75
N GLY A 106 -11.56 -34.48 -4.93
CA GLY A 106 -12.85 -34.49 -4.23
C GLY A 106 -14.03 -33.81 -4.93
N ASP A 107 -15.23 -33.96 -4.34
CA ASP A 107 -16.55 -33.65 -4.91
C ASP A 107 -16.84 -32.17 -5.23
N GLN A 108 -15.87 -31.28 -5.04
CA GLN A 108 -16.01 -29.85 -5.32
C GLN A 108 -14.83 -29.28 -6.13
N ALA A 109 -14.01 -30.14 -6.74
CA ALA A 109 -12.83 -29.71 -7.48
C ALA A 109 -13.15 -28.69 -8.59
N VAL A 110 -14.28 -28.85 -9.30
CA VAL A 110 -14.72 -27.91 -10.35
C VAL A 110 -14.99 -26.52 -9.80
N TRP A 111 -15.78 -26.40 -8.72
CA TRP A 111 -16.07 -25.12 -8.07
C TRP A 111 -14.82 -24.45 -7.50
N ARG A 112 -13.92 -25.26 -6.94
CA ARG A 112 -12.62 -24.80 -6.43
C ARG A 112 -11.73 -24.25 -7.55
N TRP A 113 -11.73 -24.86 -8.73
CA TRP A 113 -11.05 -24.33 -9.91
C TRP A 113 -11.67 -23.04 -10.42
N ILE A 114 -13.00 -22.93 -10.46
CA ILE A 114 -13.69 -21.69 -10.81
C ILE A 114 -13.29 -20.56 -9.84
N ALA A 115 -13.35 -20.83 -8.53
CA ALA A 115 -12.94 -19.89 -7.50
C ALA A 115 -11.46 -19.49 -7.63
N THR A 116 -10.58 -20.45 -7.95
CA THR A 116 -9.15 -20.20 -8.23
C THR A 116 -8.99 -19.26 -9.43
N GLY A 117 -9.73 -19.50 -10.52
CA GLY A 117 -9.72 -18.64 -11.70
C GLY A 117 -10.20 -17.21 -11.39
N LEU A 118 -11.27 -17.07 -10.61
CA LEU A 118 -11.77 -15.77 -10.16
C LEU A 118 -10.75 -15.03 -9.29
N ALA A 119 -10.09 -15.73 -8.37
CA ALA A 119 -9.03 -15.14 -7.54
C ALA A 119 -7.85 -14.64 -8.39
N LEU A 120 -7.43 -15.42 -9.40
CA LEU A 120 -6.38 -15.01 -10.33
C LEU A 120 -6.79 -13.82 -11.21
N LEU A 121 -8.04 -13.75 -11.66
CA LEU A 121 -8.55 -12.58 -12.38
C LEU A 121 -8.53 -11.33 -11.49
N GLY A 122 -8.90 -11.47 -10.22
CA GLY A 122 -8.74 -10.41 -9.22
C GLY A 122 -7.28 -9.97 -9.07
N ALA A 123 -6.34 -10.92 -9.03
CA ALA A 123 -4.90 -10.64 -8.99
C ALA A 123 -4.44 -9.84 -10.22
N LEU A 124 -4.92 -10.20 -11.40
CA LEU A 124 -4.59 -9.47 -12.64
C LEU A 124 -5.17 -8.06 -12.62
N GLY A 125 -6.41 -7.89 -12.13
CA GLY A 125 -7.03 -6.58 -11.96
C GLY A 125 -6.23 -5.68 -11.02
N GLU A 126 -5.78 -6.22 -9.88
CA GLU A 126 -4.94 -5.48 -8.94
C GLU A 126 -3.54 -5.18 -9.52
N ALA A 127 -2.93 -6.12 -10.24
CA ALA A 127 -1.63 -5.91 -10.86
C ALA A 127 -1.71 -4.82 -11.94
N TRP A 128 -2.79 -4.82 -12.71
CA TRP A 128 -3.10 -3.80 -13.71
C TRP A 128 -3.33 -2.42 -13.05
N TRP A 129 -4.10 -2.38 -11.97
CA TRP A 129 -4.32 -1.16 -11.18
C TRP A 129 -3.00 -0.60 -10.64
N MET A 130 -2.18 -1.44 -10.01
CA MET A 130 -0.85 -1.07 -9.52
C MET A 130 0.03 -0.54 -10.64
N TYR A 131 0.07 -1.24 -11.78
CA TYR A 131 0.85 -0.79 -12.94
C TYR A 131 0.39 0.60 -13.40
N HIS A 132 -0.91 0.83 -13.56
CA HIS A 132 -1.42 2.14 -13.98
C HIS A 132 -1.17 3.24 -12.96
N LEU A 133 -1.44 2.99 -11.68
CA LEU A 133 -1.28 3.97 -10.61
C LEU A 133 0.20 4.33 -10.42
N PHE A 134 1.10 3.33 -10.42
CA PHE A 134 2.52 3.59 -10.25
C PHE A 134 3.16 4.22 -11.49
N PHE A 135 2.87 3.72 -12.70
CA PHE A 135 3.50 4.25 -13.91
C PHE A 135 2.94 5.59 -14.36
N ARG A 136 1.66 5.93 -14.13
CA ARG A 136 1.12 7.25 -14.50
C ARG A 136 1.45 8.34 -13.49
N GLU A 137 1.33 8.06 -12.19
CA GLU A 137 1.41 9.11 -11.17
C GLU A 137 2.86 9.40 -10.73
N PHE A 138 3.75 8.40 -10.73
CA PHE A 138 5.13 8.58 -10.24
C PHE A 138 6.19 8.77 -11.33
N ARG A 139 5.92 8.41 -12.58
CA ARG A 139 6.87 8.66 -13.70
C ARG A 139 6.89 10.13 -14.10
N LYS A 140 5.82 10.88 -13.82
CA LYS A 140 5.89 12.34 -13.86
C LYS A 140 6.86 12.77 -12.76
N ARG A 141 8.05 13.24 -13.15
CA ARG A 141 8.92 14.03 -12.26
C ARG A 141 8.02 15.03 -11.53
N PRO A 142 8.24 15.28 -10.23
CA PRO A 142 7.51 16.37 -9.59
C PRO A 142 7.80 17.61 -10.43
N ASP A 143 6.77 18.07 -11.14
CA ASP A 143 6.83 19.36 -11.79
C ASP A 143 7.21 20.32 -10.67
N LYS A 144 8.17 21.24 -10.94
CA LYS A 144 8.56 22.25 -9.95
C LYS A 144 7.25 22.81 -9.38
N GLN A 145 7.00 22.53 -8.11
CA GLN A 145 5.69 22.70 -7.52
C GLN A 145 5.30 24.16 -7.76
N LYS A 146 4.27 24.38 -8.58
CA LYS A 146 3.72 25.72 -8.79
C LYS A 146 3.50 26.30 -7.41
N SER A 147 4.12 27.45 -7.13
CA SER A 147 4.10 28.07 -5.80
C SER A 147 2.70 27.94 -5.22
N LEU A 148 2.61 27.38 -4.01
CA LEU A 148 1.35 27.25 -3.28
C LEU A 148 0.85 28.62 -2.79
N ASP A 149 1.58 29.71 -3.08
CA ASP A 149 0.99 31.04 -3.18
C ASP A 149 -0.02 30.98 -4.32
N GLY A 150 -1.29 30.76 -3.98
CA GLY A 150 -2.39 30.94 -4.91
C GLY A 150 -2.14 32.24 -5.66
N GLY A 151 -1.92 32.12 -6.98
CA GLY A 151 -1.52 33.23 -7.82
C GLY A 151 -2.51 34.38 -7.69
N THR A 152 -2.18 35.35 -6.86
CA THR A 152 -2.73 36.69 -6.94
C THR A 152 -1.97 37.37 -8.07
N LYS A 153 -2.62 37.47 -9.23
CA LYS A 153 -2.39 38.64 -10.07
C LYS A 153 -2.85 39.88 -9.32
#